data_AF-A0A547P7N9-F1
#
_entry.id   AF-A0A547P7N9-F1
#
_cell.length_a   1.000
_cell.length_b   1.000
_cell.length_c   1.000
_cell.angle_alpha   90.00
_cell.angle_beta   90.00
_cell.angle_gamma   90.00
#
_symmetry.space_group_name_H-M   'P 1'
#
loop_
_entity.id
_entity.type
_entity.pdbx_description
1 polymer ?
#
loop_
_entity_poly.entity_id
_entity_poly.type
_entity_poly.pdbx_seq_one_letter_code
_entity_poly.pdbx_strand_id
1 'polypeptide(L)' 'MRQTIALGLAVFVAADILVTLAYGLLWSNLYDWNIVDWDSETRFWIELLFHGLIAAVIGAFFCTWFARRIKKTFIQ' A
#
# COMPACT_ATOMS: atom_id res chain seq x y z
N MET A 1 -18.75 -6.60 -11.47
CA MET A 1 -18.68 -5.71 -10.28
C MET A 1 -17.78 -6.26 -9.19
N ARG A 2 -18.05 -7.46 -8.64
CA ARG A 2 -17.12 -8.13 -7.72
C ARG A 2 -15.74 -8.36 -8.34
N GLN A 3 -15.69 -8.79 -9.61
CA GLN A 3 -14.43 -9.04 -10.32
C GLN A 3 -13.58 -7.77 -10.53
N THR A 4 -14.20 -6.64 -10.93
CA THR A 4 -13.48 -5.37 -11.12
C THR A 4 -12.95 -4.79 -9.81
N ILE A 5 -13.74 -4.88 -8.72
CA ILE A 5 -13.31 -4.47 -7.38
C ILE A 5 -12.18 -5.37 -6.89
N ALA A 6 -12.31 -6.69 -7.06
CA ALA A 6 -11.30 -7.65 -6.65
C ALA A 6 -9.99 -7.46 -7.43
N LEU A 7 -10.06 -7.22 -8.74
CA LEU A 7 -8.88 -6.94 -9.58
C LEU A 7 -8.20 -5.63 -9.17
N GLY A 8 -8.96 -4.55 -8.99
CA GLY A 8 -8.42 -3.26 -8.56
C GLY A 8 -7.78 -3.34 -7.17
N LEU A 9 -8.41 -4.07 -6.25
CA LEU A 9 -7.85 -4.32 -4.91
C LEU A 9 -6.58 -5.16 -4.99
N ALA A 10 -6.58 -6.23 -5.79
CA ALA A 10 -5.41 -7.10 -5.95
C ALA A 10 -4.21 -6.34 -6.54
N VAL A 11 -4.44 -5.49 -7.54
CA VAL A 11 -3.39 -4.64 -8.13
C VAL A 11 -2.88 -3.62 -7.11
N PHE A 12 -3.78 -2.98 -6.35
CA PHE A 12 -3.39 -2.03 -5.31
C PHE A 12 -2.54 -2.69 -4.22
N VAL A 13 -3.00 -3.83 -3.68
CA VAL A 13 -2.27 -4.57 -2.64
C VAL A 13 -0.92 -5.09 -3.17
N ALA A 14 -0.87 -5.58 -4.41
CA ALA A 14 0.38 -6.02 -5.01
C ALA A 14 1.39 -4.87 -5.15
N ALA A 15 0.94 -3.70 -5.60
CA ALA A 15 1.78 -2.51 -5.68
C ALA A 15 2.26 -2.04 -4.31
N ASP A 16 1.37 -2.02 -3.31
CA ASP A 16 1.69 -1.65 -1.92
C ASP A 16 2.74 -2.57 -1.30
N ILE A 17 2.60 -3.89 -1.48
CA ILE A 17 3.59 -4.88 -1.03
C ILE A 17 4.94 -4.65 -1.71
N LEU A 18 4.96 -4.42 -3.03
CA LEU A 18 6.20 -4.18 -3.77
C LEU A 18 6.90 -2.90 -3.30
N VAL A 19 6.16 -1.81 -3.07
CA VAL A 19 6.70 -0.55 -2.55
C VAL A 19 7.25 -0.75 -1.14
N THR A 20 6.48 -1.41 -0.27
CA THR A 20 6.89 -1.75 1.10
C THR A 20 8.20 -2.55 1.09
N LEU A 21 8.29 -3.61 0.28
CA LEU A 21 9.50 -4.43 0.17
C LEU A 21 10.69 -3.65 -0.41
N ALA A 22 10.48 -2.84 -1.45
CA ALA A 22 11.53 -2.02 -2.04
C ALA A 22 12.08 -1.01 -1.01
N TYR A 23 11.19 -0.37 -0.25
CA TYR A 23 11.58 0.55 0.83
C TYR A 23 12.34 -0.19 1.93
N GLY A 24 11.90 -1.42 2.24
CA GLY A 24 12.56 -2.31 3.18
C GLY A 24 14.00 -2.65 2.78
N LEU A 25 14.20 -3.04 1.52
CA LEU A 25 15.53 -3.38 0.98
C LEU A 25 16.48 -2.18 0.89
N LEU A 26 15.93 -0.96 0.80
CA LEU A 26 16.71 0.26 0.77
C LEU A 26 17.14 0.73 2.17
N TRP A 27 16.63 0.12 3.25
CA TRP A 27 16.83 0.59 4.61
C TRP A 27 18.30 0.79 4.98
N SER A 28 19.17 -0.20 4.70
CA SER A 28 20.60 -0.09 5.02
C SER A 28 21.25 1.12 4.34
N ASN A 29 20.97 1.34 3.06
CA ASN A 29 21.46 2.50 2.33
C ASN A 29 20.90 3.81 2.89
N LEU A 30 19.61 3.84 3.23
CA LEU A 30 18.96 5.02 3.82
C LEU A 30 19.55 5.35 5.21
N TYR A 31 19.86 4.33 6.00
CA TYR A 31 20.50 4.46 7.30
C TYR A 31 21.95 4.94 7.16
N ASP A 32 22.74 4.32 6.27
CA ASP A 32 24.13 4.70 6.00
C ASP A 32 24.24 6.13 5.44
N TRP A 33 23.21 6.60 4.73
CA TRP A 33 23.13 7.98 4.22
C TRP A 33 22.55 8.98 5.23
N ASN A 34 22.26 8.57 6.47
CA ASN A 34 21.60 9.39 7.50
C ASN A 34 20.29 10.05 7.01
N ILE A 35 19.54 9.39 6.13
CA ILE A 35 18.24 9.88 5.66
C ILE A 35 17.14 9.52 6.66
N VAL A 36 17.36 8.45 7.43
CA VAL A 36 16.36 7.89 8.34
C VAL A 36 16.94 7.76 9.75
N ASP A 37 16.15 8.15 10.75
CA ASP A 37 16.56 8.19 12.17
C ASP A 37 16.20 6.91 12.95
N TRP A 38 15.73 5.85 12.28
CA TRP A 38 15.39 4.62 12.97
C TRP A 38 16.63 4.00 13.60
N ASP A 39 16.56 3.85 14.93
CA ASP A 39 17.58 3.27 15.79
C ASP A 39 17.69 1.73 15.67
N SER A 40 16.75 1.11 14.95
CA SER A 40 16.70 -0.34 14.75
C SER A 40 16.01 -0.71 13.44
N GLU A 41 16.63 -1.62 12.69
CA GLU A 41 16.05 -2.25 11.50
C GLU A 41 14.71 -2.93 11.82
N THR A 42 14.63 -3.63 12.95
CA THR A 42 13.41 -4.33 13.39
C THR A 42 12.26 -3.34 13.61
N ARG A 43 12.54 -2.20 14.25
CA ARG A 43 11.53 -1.16 14.50
C ARG A 43 11.03 -0.57 13.18
N PHE A 44 11.95 -0.31 12.26
CA PHE A 44 11.60 0.15 10.92
C PHE A 44 10.69 -0.85 10.19
N TRP A 45 11.03 -2.15 10.16
CA TRP A 45 10.17 -3.16 9.53
C TRP A 45 8.78 -3.25 10.18
N ILE A 46 8.69 -3.12 11.51
CA ILE A 46 7.39 -3.11 12.20
C ILE A 46 6.57 -1.89 11.79
N GLU A 47 7.16 -0.70 11.79
CA GLU A 47 6.47 0.52 11.38
C GLU A 47 6.06 0.45 9.90
N LEU A 48 6.94 -0.04 9.03
CA LEU A 48 6.70 -0.21 7.61
C LEU A 48 5.55 -1.19 7.32
N LEU A 49 5.53 -2.35 8.01
CA LEU A 49 4.43 -3.32 7.90
C LEU A 49 3.11 -2.76 8.44
N PHE A 50 3.16 -2.00 9.53
CA PHE A 50 1.97 -1.37 10.10
C PHE A 50 1.38 -0.32 9.15
N HIS A 51 2.22 0.52 8.54
CA HIS A 51 1.80 1.51 7.55
C HIS A 51 1.25 0.83 6.29
N GLY A 52 1.91 -0.22 5.78
CA GLY A 52 1.42 -1.00 4.64
C GLY A 52 0.05 -1.63 4.91
N LEU A 53 -0.15 -2.21 6.10
CA LEU A 53 -1.46 -2.75 6.49
C LEU A 53 -2.55 -1.69 6.52
N ILE A 54 -2.28 -0.51 7.10
CA ILE A 54 -3.23 0.60 7.13
C ILE A 54 -3.53 1.09 5.71
N ALA A 55 -2.51 1.24 4.87
CA ALA A 55 -2.66 1.65 3.48
C ALA A 55 -3.53 0.65 2.70
N ALA A 56 -3.31 -0.65 2.87
CA ALA A 56 -4.13 -1.72 2.29
C ALA A 56 -5.61 -1.61 2.69
N VAL A 57 -5.90 -1.36 3.97
CA VAL A 57 -7.28 -1.21 4.48
C VAL A 57 -7.95 0.03 3.88
N ILE A 58 -7.28 1.19 3.89
CA ILE A 58 -7.81 2.43 3.34
C ILE A 58 -8.03 2.30 1.82
N GLY A 59 -7.06 1.71 1.11
CA GLY A 59 -7.15 1.42 -0.31
C GLY A 59 -8.34 0.53 -0.66
N ALA A 60 -8.65 -0.47 0.17
CA ALA A 60 -9.81 -1.32 -0.03
C ALA A 60 -11.14 -0.55 0.02
N PHE A 61 -11.29 0.36 0.99
CA PHE A 61 -12.44 1.25 1.05
C PHE A 61 -12.51 2.17 -0.17
N PHE A 62 -11.38 2.75 -0.59
CA PHE A 62 -11.30 3.62 -1.77
C PHE A 62 -11.67 2.88 -3.06
N CYS A 63 -11.08 1.72 -3.34
CA CYS A 63 -11.39 0.91 -4.52
C CYS A 63 -12.88 0.53 -4.57
N THR A 64 -13.47 0.19 -3.42
CA THR A 64 -14.90 -0.14 -3.32
C THR A 64 -15.77 1.09 -3.63
N TRP A 65 -15.45 2.25 -3.07
CA TRP A 65 -16.16 3.50 -3.33
C TRP A 65 -16.04 3.92 -4.80
N PHE A 66 -14.84 3.87 -5.36
CA PHE A 66 -14.54 4.27 -6.74
C PHE A 66 -15.27 3.39 -7.76
N ALA A 67 -15.24 2.07 -7.57
CA ALA A 67 -15.97 1.14 -8.42
C ALA A 67 -17.50 1.38 -8.40
N ARG A 68 -18.05 1.78 -7.24
CA ARG A 68 -19.47 2.17 -7.12
C ARG A 68 -19.76 3.46 -7.88
N ARG A 69 -18.83 4.43 -7.91
CA ARG A 69 -18.97 5.70 -8.64
C ARG A 69 -18.95 5.49 -10.16
N ILE A 70 -17.96 4.76 -10.69
CA ILE A 70 -17.87 4.44 -12.12
C ILE A 70 -19.18 3.83 -12.63
N LYS A 71 -19.75 2.87 -11.90
CA LYS A 71 -20.99 2.21 -12.30
C LYS A 71 -22.15 3.19 -12.51
N LYS A 72 -22.27 4.23 -11.68
CA LYS A 72 -23.35 5.22 -11.81
C LYS A 72 -23.22 6.05 -13.09
N THR A 73 -21.98 6.33 -13.50
CA THR A 73 -21.70 7.13 -14.70
C THR A 73 -22.02 6.39 -16.00
N PHE A 74 -21.94 5.06 -16.03
CA PHE A 74 -22.19 4.24 -17.23
C PHE A 74 -23.65 3.76 -17.39
N ILE A 75 -24.54 4.10 -16.47
CA ILE A 75 -25.97 3.72 -16.50
C ILE A 75 -26.87 4.93 -16.83
N GLN A 76 -26.28 6.12 -16.99
CA GLN A 76 -26.94 7.29 -17.56
C GLN A 76 -26.73 7.33 -19.07
#